data_AF-A0A958GJL3-F1
#
_entry.id   AF-A0A958GJL3-F1
#
_cell.length_a   1.000
_cell.length_b   1.000
_cell.length_c   1.000
_cell.angle_alpha   90.00
_cell.angle_beta   90.00
_cell.angle_gamma   90.00
#
_symmetry.space_group_name_H-M   'P 1'
#
loop_
_entity.id
_entity.type
_entity.pdbx_description
1 polymer ?
#
loop_
_entity_poly.entity_id
_entity_poly.type
_entity_poly.pdbx_seq_one_letter_code
_entity_poly.pdbx_strand_id
1 'polypeptide(L)'
;MENAKSRKGGLLKKYQLYEASVQDPEQQIRVFHHVYSENFGRLPKLLKEDFSGTFWISSEWVKRGTDRQAYALDIEDAVLKAGKALHYGALS
;
A
#
# COMPACT_ATOMS: atom_id res chain seq x y z
N MET A 1 -14.56 -17.28 26.08
CA MET A 1 -14.41 -17.34 24.61
C MET A 1 -14.45 -15.91 24.08
N GLU A 2 -13.29 -15.36 23.74
CA GLU A 2 -13.20 -14.01 23.19
C GLU A 2 -13.78 -13.99 21.77
N ASN A 3 -14.70 -13.07 21.52
CA ASN A 3 -15.56 -13.05 20.34
C ASN A 3 -14.74 -12.78 19.07
N ALA A 4 -14.85 -13.62 18.03
CA ALA A 4 -14.05 -13.52 16.80
C ALA A 4 -14.15 -12.15 16.09
N LYS A 5 -15.28 -11.46 16.29
CA LYS A 5 -15.52 -10.09 15.81
C LYS A 5 -14.60 -9.05 16.47
N SER A 6 -14.33 -9.19 17.78
CA SER A 6 -13.43 -8.32 18.54
C SER A 6 -11.98 -8.47 18.07
N ARG A 7 -11.52 -9.71 17.86
CA ARG A 7 -10.17 -10.00 17.36
C ARG A 7 -9.91 -9.45 15.96
N LYS A 8 -10.90 -9.53 15.06
CA LYS A 8 -10.79 -9.01 13.69
C LYS A 8 -10.67 -7.47 13.68
N GLY A 9 -11.42 -6.77 14.53
CA GLY A 9 -11.29 -5.33 14.72
C GLY A 9 -9.94 -4.92 15.32
N GLY A 10 -9.43 -5.69 16.28
CA GLY A 10 -8.09 -5.47 16.85
C GLY A 10 -6.98 -5.62 15.82
N LEU A 11 -7.09 -6.59 14.90
CA LEU A 11 -6.10 -6.81 13.86
C LEU A 11 -6.04 -5.65 12.84
N LEU A 12 -7.19 -5.11 12.43
CA LEU A 12 -7.22 -3.95 11.53
C LEU A 12 -6.55 -2.73 12.19
N LYS A 13 -6.87 -2.48 13.47
CA LYS A 13 -6.28 -1.38 14.25
C LYS A 13 -4.76 -1.50 14.38
N LYS A 14 -4.22 -2.72 14.54
CA LYS A 14 -2.77 -2.98 14.55
C LYS A 14 -2.12 -2.43 13.28
N TYR A 15 -2.67 -2.74 12.11
CA TYR A 15 -2.10 -2.30 10.84
C TYR A 15 -2.21 -0.79 10.64
N GLN A 16 -3.34 -0.17 11.01
CA GLN A 16 -3.49 1.29 10.96
C GLN A 16 -2.46 2.02 11.84
N LEU A 17 -2.21 1.51 13.05
CA LEU A 17 -1.20 2.08 13.94
C LEU A 17 0.22 1.91 13.37
N TYR A 18 0.49 0.78 12.73
CA TYR A 18 1.77 0.54 12.06
C TYR A 18 1.96 1.49 10.86
N GLU A 19 0.95 1.60 10.00
CA GLU A 19 0.93 2.54 8.89
C GLU A 19 1.21 3.97 9.36
N ALA A 20 0.47 4.45 10.37
CA ALA A 20 0.64 5.80 10.90
C ALA A 20 1.99 6.07 11.56
N SER A 21 2.71 5.04 12.00
CA SER A 21 4.00 5.19 12.70
C SER A 21 5.21 4.97 11.81
N VAL A 22 5.07 4.21 10.73
CA VAL A 22 6.21 3.79 9.90
C VAL A 22 6.09 4.22 8.45
N GLN A 23 4.88 4.29 7.89
CA GLN A 23 4.69 4.45 6.45
C GLN A 23 4.44 5.90 6.06
N ASP A 24 5.00 6.30 4.91
CA ASP A 24 4.77 7.59 4.26
C ASP A 24 4.72 7.40 2.74
N PRO A 25 3.58 6.95 2.18
CA PRO A 25 3.44 6.69 0.76
C PRO A 25 3.75 7.91 -0.11
N GLU A 26 3.47 9.11 0.38
CA GLU A 26 3.67 10.32 -0.40
C GLU A 26 5.17 10.60 -0.62
N GLN A 27 5.97 10.51 0.45
CA GLN A 27 7.43 10.63 0.33
C GLN A 27 8.02 9.46 -0.43
N GLN A 28 7.57 8.23 -0.19
CA GLN A 28 8.06 7.04 -0.89
C GLN A 28 7.84 7.16 -2.41
N ILE A 29 6.65 7.59 -2.84
CA ILE A 29 6.35 7.81 -4.27
C ILE A 29 7.20 8.95 -4.85
N ARG A 30 7.44 10.04 -4.11
CA ARG A 30 8.36 11.10 -4.54
C ARG A 30 9.76 10.57 -4.80
N VAL A 31 10.28 9.77 -3.88
CA VAL A 31 11.60 9.12 -4.02
C VAL A 31 11.62 8.22 -5.26
N PHE A 32 10.57 7.43 -5.50
CA PHE A 32 10.50 6.57 -6.69
C PHE A 32 10.50 7.38 -8.00
N HIS A 33 9.74 8.48 -8.05
CA HIS A 33 9.74 9.37 -9.22
C HIS A 33 11.12 9.97 -9.46
N HIS A 34 11.75 10.50 -8.40
CA HIS A 34 13.07 11.10 -8.47
C HIS A 34 14.10 10.10 -9.00
N VAL A 35 14.30 8.98 -8.30
CA VAL A 35 15.28 7.94 -8.67
C VAL A 35 15.04 7.42 -10.08
N TYR A 36 13.79 7.14 -10.45
CA TYR A 36 13.51 6.63 -11.79
C TYR A 36 13.74 7.69 -12.87
N SER A 37 13.36 8.95 -12.62
CA SER A 37 13.57 10.04 -13.58
C SER A 37 15.05 10.32 -13.81
N GLU A 38 15.89 10.24 -12.77
CA GLU A 38 17.34 10.41 -12.90
C GLU A 38 17.99 9.31 -13.74
N ASN A 39 17.49 8.07 -13.64
CA ASN A 39 18.05 6.93 -14.36
C ASN A 39 17.49 6.76 -15.79
N PHE A 40 16.28 7.24 -16.06
CA PHE A 40 15.57 6.93 -17.32
C PHE A 40 15.01 8.16 -18.05
N GLY A 41 15.14 9.37 -17.49
CA GLY A 41 14.69 10.62 -18.12
C GLY A 41 13.17 10.76 -18.29
N ARG A 42 12.37 9.92 -17.61
CA ARG A 42 10.90 9.95 -17.65
C ARG A 42 10.31 9.45 -16.33
N LEU A 43 9.01 9.66 -16.11
CA LEU A 43 8.32 9.12 -14.93
C LEU A 43 7.97 7.63 -15.07
N PRO A 44 7.99 6.86 -13.97
CA PRO A 44 7.48 5.49 -13.98
C PRO A 44 5.96 5.47 -14.09
N LYS A 45 5.43 4.46 -14.79
CA LYS A 45 3.99 4.16 -14.90
C LYS A 45 3.59 2.88 -14.18
N LEU A 46 4.55 1.97 -13.99
CA LEU A 46 4.34 0.69 -13.32
C LEU A 46 5.17 0.64 -12.04
N LEU A 47 4.51 0.34 -10.92
CA LEU A 47 5.14 0.03 -9.64
C LEU A 47 5.05 -1.47 -9.36
N LYS A 48 6.14 -2.07 -8.89
CA LYS A 48 6.14 -3.42 -8.31
C LYS A 48 6.63 -3.30 -6.88
N GLU A 49 5.80 -3.75 -5.95
CA GLU A 49 6.06 -3.64 -4.51
C GLU A 49 6.11 -5.06 -3.92
N ASP A 50 7.33 -5.54 -3.70
CA ASP A 50 7.58 -6.76 -2.94
C ASP A 50 7.46 -6.45 -1.44
N PHE A 51 6.97 -7.41 -0.65
CA PHE A 51 6.70 -7.23 0.79
C PHE A 51 5.72 -6.07 1.07
N SER A 52 4.69 -5.98 0.24
CA SER A 52 3.77 -4.85 0.22
C SER A 52 2.96 -4.64 1.50
N GLY A 53 2.90 -5.62 2.40
CA GLY A 53 2.10 -5.53 3.61
C GLY A 53 0.62 -5.28 3.29
N THR A 54 0.12 -4.12 3.73
CA THR A 54 -1.23 -3.64 3.44
C THR A 54 -1.35 -2.93 2.09
N PHE A 55 -0.28 -2.89 1.30
CA PHE A 55 -0.19 -2.29 -0.04
C PHE A 55 -0.63 -0.82 -0.12
N TRP A 56 -0.39 -0.05 0.94
CA TRP A 56 -0.75 1.36 1.00
C TRP A 56 -0.03 2.18 -0.08
N ILE A 57 1.27 1.93 -0.29
CA ILE A 57 2.07 2.64 -1.31
C ILE A 57 1.53 2.35 -2.71
N SER A 58 1.34 1.08 -3.06
CA SER A 58 0.73 0.68 -4.33
C SER A 58 -0.65 1.28 -4.55
N SER A 59 -1.46 1.41 -3.50
CA SER A 59 -2.77 2.06 -3.59
C SER A 59 -2.66 3.56 -3.89
N GLU A 60 -1.77 4.26 -3.18
CA GLU A 60 -1.52 5.69 -3.42
C GLU A 60 -0.89 5.96 -4.78
N TRP A 61 -0.11 5.01 -5.30
CA TRP A 61 0.46 5.05 -6.63
C TRP A 61 -0.61 5.06 -7.72
N VAL A 62 -1.55 4.11 -7.68
CA VAL A 62 -2.60 4.00 -8.71
C VAL A 62 -3.60 5.15 -8.65
N LYS A 63 -3.87 5.72 -7.46
CA LYS A 63 -4.74 6.92 -7.31
C LYS A 63 -4.20 8.16 -8.04
N ARG A 64 -2.88 8.22 -8.31
CA ARG A 64 -2.22 9.40 -8.91
C ARG A 64 -2.37 9.50 -10.43
N GLY A 65 -3.05 8.55 -11.09
CA GLY A 65 -3.31 8.65 -12.52
C GLY A 65 -3.93 7.38 -13.10
N THR A 66 -4.82 7.55 -14.06
CA THR A 66 -5.51 6.43 -14.75
C THR A 66 -4.58 5.59 -15.63
N ASP A 67 -3.37 6.09 -15.89
CA ASP A 67 -2.31 5.43 -16.65
C ASP A 67 -1.27 4.72 -15.75
N ARG A 68 -1.49 4.72 -14.43
CA ARG A 68 -0.61 4.11 -13.44
C ARG A 68 -1.12 2.72 -13.07
N GLN A 69 -0.20 1.78 -12.97
CA GLN A 69 -0.47 0.41 -12.54
C GLN A 69 0.47 0.04 -11.40
N ALA A 70 0.02 -0.85 -10.51
CA ALA A 70 0.84 -1.40 -9.44
C ALA A 70 0.59 -2.92 -9.29
N TYR A 71 1.67 -3.66 -9.02
CA TYR A 71 1.61 -5.03 -8.52
C TYR A 71 2.15 -5.04 -7.09
N ALA A 72 1.28 -5.39 -6.14
CA ALA A 72 1.61 -5.51 -4.73
C ALA A 72 1.61 -6.99 -4.33
N LEU A 73 2.75 -7.48 -3.86
CA LEU A 73 2.93 -8.88 -3.47
C LEU A 73 3.27 -8.96 -1.98
N ASP A 74 2.56 -9.84 -1.27
CA ASP A 74 2.94 -10.26 0.08
C ASP A 74 2.59 -11.73 0.26
N ILE A 75 3.32 -12.41 1.14
CA ILE A 75 3.09 -13.83 1.45
C ILE A 75 2.00 -14.00 2.52
N GLU A 76 1.82 -13.00 3.40
CA GLU A 76 0.86 -13.09 4.50
C GLU A 76 -0.54 -12.64 4.05
N ASP A 77 -1.43 -13.60 3.82
CA ASP A 77 -2.80 -13.31 3.37
C ASP A 77 -3.59 -12.38 4.32
N ALA A 78 -3.27 -12.40 5.62
CA ALA A 78 -3.90 -11.52 6.60
C ALA A 78 -3.59 -10.02 6.37
N VAL A 79 -2.36 -9.68 5.96
CA VAL A 79 -1.98 -8.28 5.68
C VAL A 79 -2.64 -7.80 4.38
N LEU A 80 -2.70 -8.66 3.36
CA LEU A 80 -3.40 -8.35 2.11
C LEU A 80 -4.91 -8.15 2.35
N LYS A 81 -5.54 -8.96 3.20
CA LYS A 81 -6.95 -8.77 3.57
C LYS A 81 -7.18 -7.46 4.33
N ALA A 82 -6.26 -7.08 5.22
CA ALA A 82 -6.34 -5.79 5.90
C ALA A 82 -6.18 -4.63 4.93
N GLY A 83 -5.19 -4.68 4.03
CA GLY A 83 -5.01 -3.70 2.97
C GLY A 83 -6.26 -3.54 2.11
N LYS A 84 -6.97 -4.64 1.81
CA LYS A 84 -8.23 -4.57 1.04
C LYS A 84 -9.31 -3.81 1.80
N ALA A 85 -9.41 -3.99 3.10
CA ALA A 85 -10.36 -3.27 3.92
C ALA A 85 -9.99 -1.78 4.07
N LEU A 86 -8.69 -1.44 4.10
CA LEU A 86 -8.21 -0.08 4.33
C LEU A 86 -8.16 0.77 3.05
N HIS A 87 -7.58 0.23 1.98
CA HIS A 87 -7.15 1.01 0.83
C HIS A 87 -7.91 0.72 -0.45
N TYR A 88 -8.41 -0.51 -0.62
CA TYR A 88 -9.05 -0.92 -1.88
C TYR A 88 -10.39 -0.21 -2.14
N GLY A 89 -11.18 0.01 -1.09
CA GLY A 89 -12.44 0.76 -1.21
C GLY A 89 -12.25 2.23 -1.64
N ALA A 90 -11.03 2.75 -1.54
CA ALA A 90 -10.68 4.11 -1.96
C ALA A 90 -10.09 4.18 -3.39
N LEU A 91 -10.10 3.07 -4.14
CA LEU A 91 -9.56 2.98 -5.50
C LEU A 91 -10.61 3.14 -6.62
N SER A 92 -11.84 3.54 -6.28
CA SER A 92 -12.94 3.80 -7.23
C SER A 92 -12.92 5.21 -7.79
#